data_AF-A0A0G4MGD4-F1
#
_entry.id   AF-A0A0G4MGD4-F1
#
_cell.length_a   1.000
_cell.length_b   1.000
_cell.length_c   1.000
_cell.angle_alpha   90.00
_cell.angle_beta   90.00
_cell.angle_gamma   90.00
#
_symmetry.space_group_name_H-M   'P 1'
#
loop_
_entity.id
_entity.type
_entity.pdbx_description
1 polymer ?
#
loop_
_entity_poly.entity_id
_entity_poly.type
_entity_poly.pdbx_seq_one_letter_code
_entity_poly.pdbx_strand_id
1 'polypeptide(L)'
;MALPVVIQLKRWLKQARRGDKGASSKKSQRGNQNGKLGSAIVLLVQKIEANAKFIEQRRAQVDFAPKDRAQVDNFLRDLEWEKTPIGAFVAVQRKLRAEKLKMMEEARREDDRRRKEERGDVDEPEEEEEDEDEEEYADELMDEDEDEEDDE
;
A
#
# COMPACT_ATOMS: atom_id res chain seq x y z
N MET A 1 28.48 0.83 13.08
CA MET A 1 27.60 -0.27 12.64
C MET A 1 26.23 0.33 12.34
N ALA A 2 25.74 0.20 11.11
CA ALA A 2 24.43 0.74 10.73
C ALA A 2 23.31 -0.08 11.40
N LEU A 3 22.26 0.60 11.86
CA LEU A 3 21.09 -0.06 12.43
C LEU A 3 20.32 -0.80 11.32
N PRO A 4 19.71 -1.97 11.59
CA PRO A 4 18.82 -2.61 10.62
C PRO A 4 17.70 -1.65 10.20
N VAL A 5 17.39 -1.61 8.89
CA VAL A 5 16.41 -0.67 8.31
C VAL A 5 15.06 -0.73 9.02
N VAL A 6 14.60 -1.93 9.39
CA VAL A 6 13.36 -2.14 10.14
C VAL A 6 13.36 -1.40 11.50
N ILE A 7 14.51 -1.40 12.20
CA ILE A 7 14.67 -0.69 13.47
C ILE A 7 14.66 0.82 13.26
N GLN A 8 15.26 1.30 12.16
CA GLN A 8 15.23 2.72 11.81
C GLN A 8 13.79 3.17 11.49
N LEU A 9 13.03 2.38 10.73
CA LEU A 9 11.62 2.65 10.42
C LEU A 9 10.75 2.70 11.70
N LYS A 10 10.92 1.73 12.61
CA LYS A 10 10.19 1.73 13.90
C LYS A 10 10.53 2.93 14.77
N ARG A 11 11.80 3.36 14.80
CA ARG A 11 12.23 4.57 15.52
C ARG A 11 11.64 5.82 14.90
N TRP A 12 11.66 5.91 13.56
CA TRP A 12 11.07 7.01 12.83
C TRP A 12 9.56 7.10 13.09
N LEU A 13 8.81 5.99 13.04
CA LEU A 13 7.38 5.95 13.37
C LEU A 13 7.08 6.53 14.76
N LYS A 14 7.93 6.20 15.76
CA LYS A 14 7.80 6.71 17.13
C LYS A 14 8.08 8.22 17.21
N GLN A 15 9.07 8.70 16.46
CA GLN A 15 9.43 10.12 16.37
C GLN A 15 8.38 10.93 15.61
N ALA A 16 7.87 10.40 14.49
CA ALA A 16 6.83 11.01 13.69
C ALA A 16 5.56 11.25 14.52
N ARG A 17 5.14 10.26 15.32
CA ARG A 17 3.93 10.35 16.17
C ARG A 17 4.09 11.24 17.40
N ARG A 18 5.28 11.33 18.01
CA ARG A 18 5.48 12.00 19.31
C ARG A 18 6.31 13.29 19.22
N GLY A 19 6.78 13.66 18.03
CA GLY A 19 7.84 14.65 17.86
C GLY A 19 9.18 14.15 18.41
N ASP A 20 10.29 14.76 18.00
CA ASP A 20 11.58 14.46 18.61
C ASP A 20 11.65 15.07 20.02
N LYS A 21 11.73 14.21 21.05
CA LYS A 21 11.80 14.64 22.45
C LYS A 21 13.13 15.32 22.82
N GLY A 22 14.14 15.28 21.94
CA GLY A 22 15.43 15.92 22.14
C GLY A 22 15.60 17.28 21.49
N ALA A 23 14.64 17.73 20.68
CA ALA A 23 14.79 18.92 19.86
C ALA A 23 14.00 20.11 20.47
N SER A 24 14.72 21.18 20.81
CA SER A 24 14.20 22.35 21.54
C SER A 24 13.37 23.32 20.70
N SER A 25 13.15 23.01 19.42
CA SER A 25 12.50 23.90 18.46
C SER A 25 11.03 23.52 18.26
N LYS A 26 10.15 24.54 18.30
CA LYS A 26 8.72 24.40 17.95
C LYS A 26 8.52 23.82 16.53
N LYS A 27 9.52 23.95 15.64
CA LYS A 27 9.54 23.38 14.28
C LYS A 27 9.91 21.90 14.26
N SER A 28 10.74 21.42 15.20
CA SER A 28 11.10 20.00 15.35
C SER A 28 10.02 19.16 16.05
N GLN A 29 9.03 19.83 16.65
CA GLN A 29 7.87 19.19 17.28
C GLN A 29 6.77 18.80 16.28
N ARG A 30 6.84 19.29 15.04
CA ARG A 30 5.86 19.05 13.97
C ARG A 30 6.30 17.86 13.12
N GLY A 31 6.22 16.66 13.69
CA GLY A 31 6.34 15.41 12.93
C GLY A 31 5.11 15.17 12.03
N ASN A 32 5.20 14.22 11.10
CA ASN A 32 4.05 13.82 10.28
C ASN A 32 2.88 13.37 11.18
N GLN A 33 1.75 14.08 11.10
CA GLN A 33 0.54 13.81 11.89
C GLN A 33 -0.49 12.96 11.14
N ASN A 34 -0.19 12.52 9.90
CA ASN A 34 -1.10 11.67 9.15
C ASN A 34 -1.17 10.27 9.81
N GLY A 35 -2.22 10.04 10.59
CA GLY A 35 -2.49 8.78 11.28
C GLY A 35 -2.67 7.62 10.32
N LYS A 36 -3.34 7.85 9.19
CA LYS A 36 -3.59 6.84 8.13
C LYS A 36 -2.27 6.35 7.55
N LEU A 37 -1.38 7.27 7.16
CA LEU A 37 -0.03 6.94 6.68
C LEU A 37 0.81 6.24 7.77
N GLY A 38 0.71 6.69 9.02
CA GLY A 38 1.37 6.05 10.15
C GLY A 38 0.96 4.59 10.32
N SER A 39 -0.34 4.30 10.29
CA SER A 39 -0.90 2.95 10.38
C SER A 39 -0.49 2.09 9.18
N ALA A 40 -0.53 2.63 7.97
CA ALA A 40 -0.09 1.92 6.75
C ALA A 40 1.40 1.51 6.83
N ILE A 41 2.26 2.41 7.30
CA ILE A 41 3.70 2.12 7.48
C ILE A 41 3.92 1.09 8.60
N VAL A 42 3.15 1.15 9.70
CA VAL A 42 3.20 0.12 10.76
C VAL A 42 2.88 -1.26 10.19
N LEU A 43 1.81 -1.37 9.39
CA LEU A 43 1.41 -2.61 8.75
C LEU A 43 2.49 -3.12 7.77
N LEU A 44 3.05 -2.22 6.96
CA LEU A 44 4.15 -2.56 6.05
C LEU A 44 5.36 -3.12 6.81
N VAL A 45 5.75 -2.48 7.91
CA VAL A 45 6.86 -2.95 8.76
C VAL A 45 6.57 -4.35 9.30
N GLN A 46 5.34 -4.63 9.76
CA GLN A 46 4.95 -5.97 10.22
C GLN A 46 5.07 -7.02 9.11
N LYS A 47 4.64 -6.70 7.87
CA LYS A 47 4.75 -7.63 6.74
C LYS A 47 6.20 -7.88 6.32
N ILE A 48 7.06 -6.87 6.38
CA ILE A 48 8.51 -7.03 6.15
C ILE A 48 9.13 -7.98 7.19
N GLU A 49 8.79 -7.82 8.47
CA GLU A 49 9.29 -8.71 9.53
C GLU A 49 8.78 -10.14 9.39
N ALA A 50 7.50 -10.31 9.03
CA ALA A 50 6.95 -11.63 8.74
C ALA A 50 7.66 -12.28 7.54
N ASN A 51 7.95 -11.52 6.48
CA ASN A 51 8.68 -12.01 5.33
C ASN A 51 10.13 -12.39 5.66
N ALA A 52 10.82 -11.60 6.50
CA ALA A 52 12.17 -11.93 6.96
C ALA A 52 12.19 -13.26 7.72
N LYS A 53 11.29 -13.43 8.70
CA LYS A 53 11.14 -14.69 9.44
C LYS A 53 10.81 -15.87 8.53
N PHE A 54 9.93 -15.67 7.57
CA PHE A 54 9.58 -16.69 6.58
C PHE A 54 10.78 -17.15 5.76
N ILE A 55 11.60 -16.21 5.27
CA ILE A 55 12.83 -16.53 4.52
C ILE A 55 13.85 -17.23 5.42
N GLU A 56 14.03 -16.78 6.67
CA GLU A 56 14.92 -17.42 7.64
C GLU A 56 14.52 -18.87 7.94
N GLN A 57 13.23 -19.13 8.20
CA GLN A 57 12.70 -20.47 8.42
C GLN A 57 12.95 -21.38 7.21
N ARG A 58 12.72 -20.86 6.01
CA ARG A 58 12.93 -21.62 4.78
C ARG A 58 14.42 -21.90 4.55
N ARG A 59 15.30 -20.93 4.81
CA ARG A 59 16.77 -21.11 4.72
C ARG A 59 17.28 -22.17 5.69
N ALA A 60 16.71 -22.24 6.90
CA ALA A 60 17.10 -23.25 7.88
C ALA A 60 16.80 -24.69 7.43
N GLN A 61 15.93 -24.87 6.43
CA GLN A 61 15.60 -26.18 5.85
C GLN A 61 16.46 -26.51 4.61
N VAL A 62 17.26 -25.57 4.12
CA VAL A 62 18.15 -25.80 2.98
C VAL A 62 19.44 -26.42 3.48
N ASP A 63 19.71 -27.64 3.04
CA ASP A 63 20.99 -28.29 3.28
C ASP A 63 21.96 -27.99 2.14
N PHE A 64 23.23 -27.77 2.45
CA PHE A 64 24.25 -27.46 1.46
C PHE A 64 25.61 -28.02 1.86
N ALA A 65 26.35 -28.50 0.86
CA ALA A 65 27.72 -28.98 1.01
C ALA A 65 28.60 -28.32 -0.05
N PRO A 66 29.93 -28.25 0.14
CA PRO A 66 30.84 -27.64 -0.85
C PRO A 66 30.71 -28.23 -2.27
N LYS A 67 30.31 -29.50 -2.39
CA LYS A 67 30.09 -30.22 -3.66
C LYS A 67 28.62 -30.32 -4.08
N ASP A 68 27.68 -29.92 -3.22
CA ASP A 68 26.24 -29.97 -3.51
C ASP A 68 25.58 -28.65 -3.09
N ARG A 69 25.25 -27.84 -4.09
CA ARG A 69 24.58 -26.56 -3.95
C ARG A 69 23.19 -26.55 -4.60
N ALA A 70 22.70 -27.70 -5.07
CA ALA A 70 21.47 -27.77 -5.84
C ALA A 70 20.26 -27.22 -5.06
N GLN A 71 20.20 -27.41 -3.74
CA GLN A 71 19.11 -26.87 -2.92
C GLN A 71 19.20 -25.34 -2.75
N VAL A 72 20.40 -24.76 -2.77
CA VAL A 72 20.59 -23.30 -2.72
C VAL A 72 20.10 -22.67 -4.02
N ASP A 73 20.48 -23.27 -5.15
CA ASP A 73 20.07 -22.80 -6.48
C ASP A 73 18.54 -22.91 -6.68
N ASN A 74 17.91 -23.89 -6.04
CA ASN A 74 16.46 -24.10 -6.11
C ASN A 74 15.66 -23.40 -4.98
N PHE A 75 16.31 -22.67 -4.06
CA PHE A 75 15.72 -22.19 -2.81
C PHE A 75 14.34 -21.48 -2.95
N LEU A 76 14.16 -20.68 -3.99
CA LEU A 76 12.92 -19.94 -4.28
C LEU A 76 12.34 -20.26 -5.66
N ARG A 77 12.84 -21.28 -6.36
CA ARG A 77 12.48 -21.50 -7.77
C ARG A 77 11.00 -21.87 -7.95
N ASP A 78 10.47 -22.64 -7.00
CA ASP A 78 9.08 -23.12 -7.04
C ASP A 78 8.13 -22.27 -6.17
N LEU A 79 8.62 -21.14 -5.64
CA LEU A 79 7.80 -20.27 -4.81
C LEU A 79 7.26 -19.11 -5.63
N GLU A 80 5.95 -19.10 -5.85
CA GLU A 80 5.24 -17.92 -6.35
C GLU A 80 5.38 -16.76 -5.36
N TRP A 81 5.65 -15.57 -5.89
CA TRP A 81 5.85 -14.37 -5.06
C TRP A 81 4.61 -14.03 -4.21
N GLU A 82 3.40 -14.31 -4.71
CA GLU A 82 2.14 -14.10 -3.99
C GLU A 82 2.00 -14.95 -2.71
N LYS A 83 2.71 -16.08 -2.63
CA LYS A 83 2.72 -16.95 -1.44
C LYS A 83 3.62 -16.44 -0.33
N THR A 84 4.42 -15.40 -0.60
CA THR A 84 5.23 -14.74 0.43
C THR A 84 4.37 -13.80 1.27
N PRO A 85 4.65 -13.61 2.58
CA PRO A 85 3.87 -12.71 3.42
C PRO A 85 3.76 -11.27 2.90
N ILE A 86 4.80 -10.78 2.23
CA ILE A 86 4.80 -9.45 1.61
C ILE A 86 4.10 -9.45 0.25
N GLY A 87 4.26 -10.51 -0.56
CA GLY A 87 3.62 -10.62 -1.86
C GLY A 87 2.11 -10.76 -1.76
N ALA A 88 1.62 -11.60 -0.83
CA ALA A 88 0.19 -11.72 -0.54
C ALA A 88 -0.42 -10.36 -0.17
N PHE A 89 0.27 -9.59 0.67
CA PHE A 89 -0.16 -8.25 1.06
C PHE A 89 -0.24 -7.31 -0.14
N VAL A 90 0.77 -7.28 -1.01
CA VAL A 90 0.78 -6.43 -2.21
C VAL A 90 -0.29 -6.86 -3.22
N ALA A 91 -0.50 -8.15 -3.40
CA ALA A 91 -1.53 -8.67 -4.31
C ALA A 91 -2.93 -8.22 -3.85
N VAL A 92 -3.24 -8.31 -2.56
CA VAL A 92 -4.50 -7.81 -1.99
C VAL A 92 -4.61 -6.29 -2.17
N GLN A 93 -3.56 -5.54 -1.86
CA GLN A 93 -3.57 -4.07 -2.02
C GLN A 93 -3.80 -3.64 -3.47
N ARG A 94 -3.22 -4.35 -4.46
CA ARG A 94 -3.45 -4.07 -5.88
C ARG A 94 -4.89 -4.35 -6.30
N LYS A 95 -5.48 -5.44 -5.81
CA LYS A 95 -6.89 -5.78 -6.08
C LYS A 95 -7.83 -4.70 -5.53
N LEU A 96 -7.65 -4.33 -4.26
CA LEU A 96 -8.45 -3.27 -3.63
C LEU A 96 -8.34 -1.94 -4.35
N ARG A 97 -7.14 -1.56 -4.82
CA ARG A 97 -6.95 -0.33 -5.61
C ARG A 97 -7.63 -0.41 -6.97
N ALA A 98 -7.54 -1.55 -7.65
CA ALA A 98 -8.20 -1.75 -8.94
C ALA A 98 -9.74 -1.77 -8.81
N GLU A 99 -10.27 -2.37 -7.75
CA GLU A 99 -11.71 -2.36 -7.45
C GLU A 99 -12.19 -0.94 -7.13
N LYS A 100 -11.46 -0.17 -6.31
CA LYS A 100 -11.78 1.23 -6.02
C LYS A 100 -11.77 2.10 -7.29
N LEU A 101 -10.78 1.91 -8.17
CA LEU A 101 -10.69 2.65 -9.42
C LEU A 101 -11.90 2.37 -10.33
N LYS A 102 -12.28 1.09 -10.49
CA LYS A 102 -13.45 0.71 -11.29
C LYS A 102 -14.75 1.28 -10.76
N MET A 103 -14.96 1.22 -9.43
CA MET A 103 -16.17 1.82 -8.83
C MET A 103 -16.23 3.33 -9.05
N MET A 104 -15.09 4.03 -8.98
CA MET A 104 -15.03 5.47 -9.21
C MET A 104 -15.28 5.84 -10.69
N GLU A 105 -14.75 5.04 -11.62
CA GLU A 105 -15.01 5.18 -13.06
C GLU A 105 -16.48 4.94 -13.39
N GLU A 106 -17.08 3.88 -12.84
CA GLU A 106 -18.51 3.58 -12.98
C GLU A 106 -19.38 4.72 -12.42
N ALA A 107 -19.03 5.26 -11.26
CA ALA A 107 -19.75 6.38 -10.64
C ALA A 107 -19.67 7.67 -11.48
N ARG A 108 -18.51 7.98 -12.07
CA ARG A 108 -18.36 9.13 -12.96
C ARG A 108 -19.18 8.98 -14.23
N ARG A 109 -19.10 7.82 -14.87
CA ARG A 109 -19.89 7.51 -16.06
C ARG A 109 -21.40 7.59 -15.80
N GLU A 110 -21.84 7.21 -14.59
CA GLU A 110 -23.23 7.33 -14.19
C GLU A 110 -23.65 8.78 -13.89
N ASP A 111 -22.81 9.60 -13.24
CA ASP A 111 -23.09 11.03 -13.02
C ASP A 111 -23.16 11.79 -14.35
N ASP A 112 -22.26 11.50 -15.29
CA ASP A 112 -22.25 12.10 -16.62
C ASP A 112 -23.46 11.67 -17.44
N ARG A 113 -23.85 10.39 -17.39
CA ARG A 113 -25.09 9.90 -18.01
C ARG A 113 -26.31 10.62 -17.42
N ARG A 114 -26.38 10.75 -16.09
CA ARG A 114 -27.49 11.45 -15.42
C ARG A 114 -27.54 12.92 -15.80
N ARG A 115 -26.38 13.61 -15.86
CA ARG A 115 -26.29 15.01 -16.31
C ARG A 115 -26.71 15.19 -17.77
N LYS A 116 -26.36 14.24 -18.66
CA LYS A 116 -26.73 14.29 -20.08
C LYS A 116 -28.25 14.07 -20.26
N GLU A 117 -28.83 13.15 -19.50
CA GLU A 117 -30.28 12.93 -19.43
C GLU A 117 -31.05 14.15 -18.86
N GLU A 118 -30.53 14.80 -17.81
CA GLU A 118 -31.13 15.99 -17.21
C GLU A 118 -31.02 17.25 -18.11
N ARG A 119 -29.99 17.33 -18.95
CA ARG A 119 -29.81 18.45 -19.91
C ARG A 119 -30.68 18.32 -21.16
N GLY A 120 -31.33 17.17 -21.38
CA GLY A 120 -32.25 16.98 -22.51
C GLY A 120 -31.56 16.94 -23.87
N ASP A 121 -30.25 16.65 -23.91
CA ASP A 121 -29.49 16.50 -25.15
C ASP A 121 -29.67 15.08 -25.68
N VAL A 122 -30.71 14.89 -26.49
CA VAL A 122 -30.91 13.67 -27.27
C VAL A 122 -30.42 13.96 -28.69
N ASP A 123 -29.47 13.13 -29.14
CA ASP A 123 -28.86 13.06 -30.47
C ASP A 123 -27.68 14.01 -30.78
N GLU A 124 -26.49 13.62 -30.32
CA GLU A 124 -25.31 13.64 -31.20
C GLU A 124 -24.34 12.50 -30.77
N PRO A 125 -23.88 11.64 -31.70
CA PRO A 125 -22.84 10.66 -31.40
C PRO A 125 -21.51 11.41 -31.33
N GLU A 126 -21.22 12.01 -30.18
CA GLU A 126 -19.87 12.50 -29.89
C GLU A 126 -18.95 11.28 -29.78
N GLU A 127 -17.93 11.29 -30.63
CA GLU A 127 -16.83 10.34 -30.67
C GLU A 127 -16.28 10.17 -29.25
N GLU A 128 -15.92 8.93 -28.89
CA GLU A 128 -15.18 8.63 -27.67
C GLU A 128 -13.87 9.44 -27.70
N GLU A 129 -13.90 10.68 -27.19
CA GLU A 129 -12.67 11.36 -26.79
C GLU A 129 -12.16 10.55 -25.60
N GLU A 130 -11.18 9.70 -25.88
CA GLU A 130 -10.30 9.13 -24.88
C GLU A 130 -9.69 10.32 -24.13
N ASP A 131 -10.29 10.70 -23.00
CA ASP A 131 -9.70 11.61 -22.03
C ASP A 131 -8.40 10.96 -21.52
N GLU A 132 -7.31 11.20 -22.25
CA GLU A 132 -5.93 10.77 -21.92
C GLU A 132 -5.34 11.55 -20.73
N ASP A 133 -6.13 12.37 -20.01
CA ASP A 133 -5.67 13.22 -18.92
C ASP A 133 -6.32 12.86 -17.58
N GLU A 134 -5.89 11.77 -16.93
CA GLU A 134 -6.15 11.63 -15.48
C GLU A 134 -5.17 10.74 -14.69
N GLU A 135 -3.87 10.83 -15.00
CA GLU A 135 -2.82 10.41 -14.08
C GLU A 135 -2.47 11.51 -13.03
N GLU A 136 -3.44 12.14 -12.34
CA GLU A 136 -3.04 13.07 -11.25
C GLU A 136 -4.00 13.30 -10.07
N TYR A 137 -4.98 12.45 -9.76
CA TYR A 137 -5.84 12.73 -8.58
C TYR A 137 -6.17 11.55 -7.66
N ALA A 138 -5.44 10.44 -7.76
CA ALA A 138 -5.71 9.27 -6.91
C ALA A 138 -5.10 9.34 -5.48
N ASP A 139 -4.28 10.35 -5.15
CA ASP A 139 -3.61 10.44 -3.83
C ASP A 139 -4.35 11.31 -2.79
N GLU A 140 -5.32 12.14 -3.19
CA GLU A 140 -5.94 13.13 -2.28
C GLU A 140 -7.26 12.68 -1.60
N LEU A 141 -7.88 11.57 -2.01
CA LEU A 141 -9.19 11.15 -1.48
C LEU A 141 -9.13 9.86 -0.65
N MET A 142 -8.26 9.87 0.35
CA MET A 142 -8.34 8.93 1.49
C MET A 142 -9.28 9.45 2.60
N ASP A 143 -10.07 10.51 2.39
CA ASP A 143 -10.60 11.32 3.49
C ASP A 143 -12.06 11.14 3.93
N GLU A 144 -12.86 10.19 3.43
CA GLU A 144 -14.28 10.14 3.85
C GLU A 144 -14.88 8.84 4.41
N ASP A 145 -14.24 7.66 4.41
CA ASP A 145 -14.97 6.43 4.77
C ASP A 145 -14.35 5.54 5.87
N GLU A 146 -13.99 6.08 7.04
CA GLU A 146 -13.75 5.25 8.25
C GLU A 146 -14.17 5.97 9.56
N ASP A 147 -15.36 6.58 9.60
CA ASP A 147 -16.02 6.99 10.85
C ASP A 147 -17.48 6.52 10.84
N GLU A 148 -17.73 5.27 11.25
CA GLU A 148 -19.01 4.66 11.69
C GLU A 148 -18.73 3.15 11.89
N GLU A 149 -18.83 2.47 13.04
CA GLU A 149 -19.39 2.72 14.37
C GLU A 149 -18.64 1.81 15.37
N ASP A 150 -18.28 2.33 16.55
CA ASP A 150 -17.94 1.55 17.75
C ASP A 150 -19.03 1.89 18.77
N ASP A 151 -20.00 0.99 18.93
CA ASP A 151 -20.94 0.94 20.07
C ASP A 151 -21.49 -0.50 20.20
N GLU A 152 -20.75 -1.36 20.93
CA GLU A 152 -21.27 -2.25 22.01
C GLU A 152 -20.14 -2.97 22.78
#